data_AF-A0A6L7WTY4-F1
#
_entry.id   AF-A0A6L7WTY4-F1
#
_cell.length_a   1.000
_cell.length_b   1.000
_cell.length_c   1.000
_cell.angle_alpha   90.00
_cell.angle_beta   90.00
_cell.angle_gamma   90.00
#
_symmetry.space_group_name_H-M   'P 1'
#
loop_
_entity.id
_entity.type
_entity.pdbx_description
1 polymer ?
#
loop_
_entity_poly.entity_id
_entity_poly.type
_entity_poly.pdbx_seq_one_letter_code
_entity_poly.pdbx_strand_id
1 'polypeptide(L)'
;MEGAACDAELCRAVTGAPVEFDDASSGTVVSRHWDFGDGNTSRSGAPEHSWSSPGFYDVALVVSDGTSHSTARRTFLVTAAEPKGTCVPDGETACLQDSRYAVAVDWWTGDGGIRAGRVVHRGTNDAGLFSFVARDNWEVLIKVLDGCALNGHAWVFGGSTTDLGHMIRVEDTATGSVKEYSNEPGSPAAAITDVAAFPDGCRP
;
A
#
# COMPACT_ATOMS: atom_id res chain seq x y z
N MET A 1 -5.02 -16.79 14.93
CA MET A 1 -4.35 -16.69 13.62
C MET A 1 -2.87 -16.92 13.87
N GLU A 2 -2.29 -17.90 13.19
CA GLU A 2 -0.86 -18.23 13.24
C GLU A 2 -0.20 -17.81 11.93
N GLY A 3 1.08 -17.41 11.96
CA GLY A 3 1.80 -16.92 10.78
C GLY A 3 1.65 -15.42 10.47
N ALA A 4 0.87 -14.66 11.25
CA ALA A 4 0.75 -13.21 11.14
C ALA A 4 0.89 -12.52 12.51
N ALA A 5 1.49 -11.33 12.53
CA ALA A 5 1.58 -10.48 13.71
C ALA A 5 0.49 -9.39 13.64
N CYS A 6 -0.47 -9.43 14.56
CA CYS A 6 -1.63 -8.53 14.54
C CYS A 6 -1.68 -7.59 15.74
N ASP A 7 -2.04 -6.34 15.48
CA ASP A 7 -2.48 -5.37 16.48
C ASP A 7 -3.99 -5.09 16.33
N ALA A 8 -4.49 -4.02 16.97
CA ALA A 8 -5.91 -3.68 16.96
C ALA A 8 -6.44 -3.28 15.56
N GLU A 9 -5.58 -2.74 14.68
CA GLU A 9 -5.95 -2.18 13.39
C GLU A 9 -5.39 -2.97 12.20
N LEU A 10 -4.23 -3.64 12.37
CA LEU A 10 -3.49 -4.22 11.26
C LEU A 10 -2.87 -5.58 11.61
N CYS A 11 -2.93 -6.53 10.67
CA CYS A 11 -2.13 -7.74 10.66
C CYS A 11 -0.96 -7.61 9.69
N ARG A 12 0.19 -8.18 10.04
CA ARG A 12 1.39 -8.19 9.21
C ARG A 12 1.77 -9.62 8.84
N ALA A 13 2.03 -9.83 7.56
CA ALA A 13 2.48 -11.11 7.01
C ALA A 13 3.57 -10.87 5.95
N VAL A 14 4.17 -11.95 5.47
CA VAL A 14 5.15 -11.92 4.37
C VAL A 14 4.63 -12.77 3.21
N THR A 15 4.94 -12.36 1.98
CA THR A 15 4.56 -13.09 0.76
C THR A 15 5.01 -14.54 0.82
N GLY A 16 4.16 -15.46 0.37
CA GLY A 16 4.47 -16.89 0.31
C GLY A 16 4.48 -17.62 1.65
N ALA A 17 4.43 -16.92 2.80
CA ALA A 17 4.21 -17.57 4.09
C ALA A 17 2.72 -17.89 4.27
N PRO A 18 2.37 -19.10 4.71
CA PRO A 18 1.00 -19.43 5.05
C PRO A 18 0.56 -18.69 6.32
N VAL A 19 -0.66 -18.16 6.29
CA VAL A 19 -1.38 -17.65 7.45
C VAL A 19 -2.57 -18.56 7.70
N GLU A 20 -2.65 -19.08 8.92
CA GLU A 20 -3.80 -19.86 9.39
C GLU A 20 -4.85 -18.94 9.99
N PHE A 21 -6.09 -19.07 9.51
CA PHE A 21 -7.22 -18.25 9.95
C PHE A 21 -8.11 -19.01 10.91
N ASP A 22 -8.38 -18.39 12.05
CA ASP A 22 -9.29 -18.92 13.06
C ASP A 22 -10.65 -18.23 12.95
N ASP A 23 -11.71 -19.03 12.79
CA ASP A 23 -13.08 -18.57 12.97
C ASP A 23 -13.46 -18.59 14.47
N ALA A 24 -13.50 -17.41 15.09
CA ALA A 24 -13.93 -17.23 16.47
C ALA A 24 -15.45 -16.99 16.62
N SER A 25 -16.26 -17.27 15.59
CA SER A 25 -17.71 -17.10 15.64
C SER A 25 -18.36 -17.99 16.70
N SER A 26 -19.39 -17.45 17.36
CA SER A 26 -20.18 -18.17 18.37
C SER A 26 -21.60 -18.45 17.88
N GLY A 27 -22.25 -19.48 18.44
CA GLY A 27 -23.62 -19.86 18.09
C GLY A 27 -23.69 -20.85 16.93
N THR A 28 -24.84 -20.92 16.24
CA THR A 28 -25.03 -21.81 15.09
C THR A 28 -24.40 -21.22 13.84
N VAL A 29 -23.42 -21.92 13.27
CA VAL A 29 -22.80 -21.54 11.99
C VAL A 29 -23.04 -22.66 10.97
N VAL A 30 -23.91 -22.38 10.00
CA VAL A 30 -24.29 -23.29 8.89
C VAL A 30 -23.36 -23.12 7.69
N SER A 31 -22.88 -21.90 7.42
CA SER A 31 -21.97 -21.64 6.32
C SER A 31 -20.94 -20.56 6.65
N ARG A 32 -19.81 -20.63 5.95
CA ARG A 32 -18.69 -19.69 6.01
C ARG A 32 -18.28 -19.29 4.62
N HIS A 33 -17.84 -18.05 4.48
CA HIS A 33 -17.22 -17.55 3.28
C HIS A 33 -16.09 -16.60 3.65
N TRP A 34 -14.88 -16.99 3.33
CA TRP A 34 -13.68 -16.18 3.44
C TRP A 34 -13.36 -15.55 2.10
N ASP A 35 -13.01 -14.27 2.12
CA ASP A 35 -12.41 -13.52 1.02
C ASP A 35 -11.08 -12.96 1.53
N PHE A 36 -9.97 -13.32 0.88
CA PHE A 36 -8.63 -12.92 1.31
C PHE A 36 -8.16 -11.59 0.71
N GLY A 37 -9.03 -10.91 -0.05
CA GLY A 37 -8.75 -9.60 -0.64
C GLY A 37 -7.87 -9.62 -1.89
N ASP A 38 -7.43 -10.80 -2.33
CA ASP A 38 -6.58 -11.03 -3.51
C ASP A 38 -7.33 -11.72 -4.66
N GLY A 39 -8.65 -11.92 -4.49
CA GLY A 39 -9.51 -12.65 -5.42
C GLY A 39 -9.67 -14.13 -5.08
N ASN A 40 -8.89 -14.67 -4.13
CA ASN A 40 -9.07 -16.03 -3.62
C ASN A 40 -10.07 -16.07 -2.47
N THR A 41 -10.79 -17.19 -2.37
CA THR A 41 -11.85 -17.38 -1.36
C THR A 41 -11.81 -18.78 -0.76
N SER A 42 -12.44 -18.97 0.41
CA SER A 42 -12.61 -20.29 1.02
C SER A 42 -13.97 -20.44 1.71
N ARG A 43 -14.38 -21.69 1.94
CA ARG A 43 -15.56 -22.04 2.77
C ARG A 43 -15.18 -22.90 4.00
N SER A 44 -13.87 -23.09 4.22
CA SER A 44 -13.35 -23.87 5.35
C SER A 44 -13.65 -23.18 6.69
N GLY A 45 -13.74 -23.98 7.76
CA GLY A 45 -13.80 -23.51 9.14
C GLY A 45 -12.49 -22.88 9.61
N ALA A 46 -11.37 -23.42 9.14
CA ALA A 46 -10.02 -22.94 9.39
C ALA A 46 -9.25 -23.02 8.07
N PRO A 47 -9.33 -21.99 7.20
CA PRO A 47 -8.54 -21.97 5.99
C PRO A 47 -7.10 -21.54 6.30
N GLU A 48 -6.18 -22.02 5.46
CA GLU A 48 -4.84 -21.47 5.31
C GLU A 48 -4.82 -20.64 4.02
N HIS A 49 -4.10 -19.51 4.03
CA HIS A 49 -3.89 -18.70 2.83
C HIS A 49 -2.52 -18.03 2.83
N SER A 50 -1.95 -17.86 1.64
CA SER A 50 -0.68 -17.17 1.41
C SER A 50 -0.82 -16.21 0.23
N TRP A 51 -0.34 -14.98 0.37
CA TRP A 51 -0.36 -13.99 -0.70
C TRP A 51 0.91 -14.08 -1.55
N SER A 52 0.76 -13.99 -2.87
CA SER A 52 1.90 -14.02 -3.82
C SER A 52 2.55 -12.66 -4.04
N SER A 53 1.84 -11.58 -3.73
CA SER A 53 2.31 -10.20 -3.94
C SER A 53 2.26 -9.42 -2.63
N PRO A 54 3.18 -8.47 -2.41
CA PRO A 54 3.04 -7.54 -1.30
C PRO A 54 1.90 -6.55 -1.56
N GLY A 55 1.32 -6.03 -0.49
CA GLY A 55 0.20 -5.10 -0.58
C GLY A 55 -0.67 -5.08 0.67
N PHE A 56 -1.76 -4.31 0.59
CA PHE A 56 -2.81 -4.29 1.59
C PHE A 56 -3.99 -5.15 1.14
N TYR A 57 -4.45 -6.03 2.03
CA TYR A 57 -5.53 -6.98 1.77
C TYR A 57 -6.60 -6.83 2.85
N ASP A 58 -7.85 -6.53 2.45
CA ASP A 58 -8.99 -6.52 3.38
C ASP A 58 -9.61 -7.92 3.43
N VAL A 59 -9.20 -8.71 4.42
CA VAL A 59 -9.69 -10.08 4.61
C VAL A 59 -11.05 -10.02 5.30
N ALA A 60 -12.04 -10.69 4.72
CA ALA A 60 -13.40 -10.75 5.24
C ALA A 60 -13.84 -12.19 5.51
N LEU A 61 -14.49 -12.42 6.65
CA LEU A 61 -15.26 -13.63 6.95
C LEU A 61 -16.74 -13.27 7.02
N VAL A 62 -17.56 -13.94 6.22
CA VAL A 62 -19.02 -13.93 6.33
C VAL A 62 -19.48 -15.30 6.86
N VAL A 63 -20.21 -15.30 7.97
CA VAL A 63 -20.84 -16.50 8.54
C VAL A 63 -22.36 -16.39 8.47
N SER A 64 -23.05 -17.52 8.36
CA SER A 64 -24.52 -17.60 8.40
C SER A 64 -25.02 -18.69 9.32
N ASP A 65 -26.13 -18.43 10.01
CA ASP A 65 -26.89 -19.43 10.77
C ASP A 65 -28.02 -20.09 9.94
N GLY A 66 -28.14 -19.76 8.65
CA GLY A 66 -29.22 -20.18 7.76
C GLY A 66 -30.39 -19.19 7.64
N THR A 67 -30.44 -18.17 8.51
CA THR A 67 -31.46 -17.10 8.50
C THR A 67 -30.85 -15.70 8.47
N SER A 68 -29.72 -15.52 9.15
CA SER A 68 -29.00 -14.28 9.31
C SER A 68 -27.54 -14.43 8.86
N HIS A 69 -26.85 -13.30 8.67
CA HIS A 69 -25.43 -13.26 8.33
C HIS A 69 -24.71 -12.28 9.23
N SER A 70 -23.45 -12.57 9.54
CA SER A 70 -22.55 -11.66 10.23
C SER A 70 -21.21 -11.58 9.49
N THR A 71 -20.56 -10.42 9.54
CA THR A 71 -19.30 -10.17 8.82
C THR A 71 -18.24 -9.62 9.76
N ALA A 72 -17.06 -10.22 9.72
CA ALA A 72 -15.85 -9.71 10.36
C ALA A 72 -14.81 -9.34 9.29
N ARG A 73 -14.00 -8.32 9.55
CA ARG A 73 -12.94 -7.85 8.63
C ARG A 73 -11.63 -7.58 9.37
N ARG A 74 -10.51 -7.83 8.70
CA ARG A 74 -9.16 -7.49 9.15
C ARG A 74 -8.30 -7.07 7.96
N THR A 75 -7.58 -5.98 8.12
CA THR A 75 -6.61 -5.54 7.11
C THR A 75 -5.26 -6.22 7.34
N PHE A 76 -4.69 -6.78 6.29
CA PHE A 76 -3.35 -7.35 6.26
C PHE A 76 -2.43 -6.45 5.43
N LEU A 77 -1.29 -6.08 6.01
CA LEU A 77 -0.13 -5.59 5.27
C LEU A 77 0.80 -6.78 5.02
N VAL A 78 0.85 -7.21 3.76
CA VAL A 78 1.75 -8.25 3.30
C VAL A 78 3.00 -7.58 2.72
N THR A 79 4.15 -7.94 3.26
CA THR A 79 5.46 -7.45 2.80
C THR A 79 6.19 -8.52 2.00
N ALA A 80 7.10 -8.13 1.10
CA ALA A 80 7.87 -9.09 0.34
C ALA A 80 8.79 -9.90 1.28
N ALA A 81 8.87 -11.22 1.09
CA ALA A 81 9.77 -12.09 1.85
C ALA A 81 11.24 -11.79 1.54
N GLU A 82 11.54 -11.43 0.29
CA GLU A 82 12.85 -11.00 -0.19
C GLU A 82 12.68 -9.64 -0.90
N PRO A 83 12.65 -8.53 -0.15
CA PRO A 83 12.39 -7.23 -0.72
C PRO A 83 13.54 -6.80 -1.64
N LYS A 84 13.21 -6.10 -2.73
CA LYS A 84 14.20 -5.53 -3.67
C LYS A 84 14.96 -4.33 -3.10
N GLY A 85 14.53 -3.79 -1.96
CA GLY A 85 15.22 -2.74 -1.23
C GLY A 85 14.89 -2.75 0.26
N THR A 86 15.18 -1.65 0.95
CA THR A 86 15.14 -1.56 2.42
C THR A 86 14.06 -0.62 2.94
N CYS A 87 13.07 -0.25 2.12
CA CYS A 87 12.01 0.64 2.56
C CYS A 87 11.17 0.02 3.68
N VAL A 88 10.91 0.79 4.74
CA VAL A 88 10.04 0.42 5.86
C VAL A 88 8.80 1.30 5.84
N PRO A 89 7.58 0.74 5.68
CA PRO A 89 6.38 1.56 5.57
C PRO A 89 5.93 2.06 6.95
N ASP A 90 5.50 3.31 6.99
CA ASP A 90 4.93 3.95 8.17
C ASP A 90 3.75 4.89 7.81
N GLY A 91 3.37 5.79 8.71
CA GLY A 91 2.26 6.73 8.48
C GLY A 91 2.55 7.83 7.45
N GLU A 92 3.81 8.02 7.05
CA GLU A 92 4.31 9.11 6.21
C GLU A 92 5.13 8.61 5.02
N THR A 93 5.58 7.34 5.05
CA THR A 93 6.36 6.68 4.00
C THR A 93 5.60 5.51 3.37
N ALA A 94 5.34 5.60 2.07
CA ALA A 94 4.83 4.49 1.28
C ALA A 94 5.99 3.73 0.62
N CYS A 95 5.98 2.39 0.73
CA CYS A 95 6.97 1.52 0.11
C CYS A 95 6.39 0.84 -1.13
N LEU A 96 7.02 1.04 -2.29
CA LEU A 96 6.58 0.54 -3.59
C LEU A 96 7.63 -0.39 -4.23
N GLN A 97 7.19 -1.22 -5.19
CA GLN A 97 7.96 -2.24 -5.92
C GLN A 97 8.78 -3.13 -4.98
N ASP A 98 8.08 -3.97 -4.20
CA ASP A 98 8.68 -4.95 -3.29
C ASP A 98 9.61 -4.29 -2.26
N SER A 99 9.13 -3.19 -1.66
CA SER A 99 9.85 -2.35 -0.69
C SER A 99 11.14 -1.73 -1.22
N ARG A 100 11.27 -1.54 -2.54
CA ARG A 100 12.42 -0.85 -3.12
C ARG A 100 12.33 0.66 -3.05
N TYR A 101 11.18 1.24 -3.38
CA TYR A 101 11.05 2.69 -3.47
C TYR A 101 10.34 3.26 -2.25
N ALA A 102 11.02 4.15 -1.53
CA ALA A 102 10.42 4.93 -0.46
C ALA A 102 9.83 6.22 -1.04
N VAL A 103 8.55 6.44 -0.81
CA VAL A 103 7.86 7.65 -1.24
C VAL A 103 7.36 8.42 -0.03
N ALA A 104 7.73 9.69 0.04
CA ALA A 104 7.28 10.63 1.05
C ALA A 104 6.81 11.91 0.37
N VAL A 105 5.89 12.62 1.01
CA VAL A 105 5.39 13.91 0.52
C VAL A 105 5.46 14.92 1.64
N ASP A 106 6.06 16.07 1.37
CA ASP A 106 5.98 17.24 2.25
C ASP A 106 5.09 18.29 1.60
N TRP A 107 4.31 19.04 2.39
CA TRP A 107 3.44 20.09 1.87
C TRP A 107 3.56 21.38 2.69
N TRP A 108 3.44 22.52 2.01
CA TRP A 108 3.50 23.83 2.66
C TRP A 108 2.15 24.19 3.28
N THR A 109 2.20 24.58 4.55
CA THR A 109 1.04 25.00 5.30
C THR A 109 0.80 26.51 5.15
N GLY A 110 -0.45 26.95 5.32
CA GLY A 110 -0.82 28.37 5.20
C GLY A 110 -0.19 29.28 6.27
N ASP A 111 0.38 28.71 7.33
CA ASP A 111 1.16 29.42 8.36
C ASP A 111 2.67 29.54 8.02
N GLY A 112 3.08 29.12 6.81
CA GLY A 112 4.47 29.15 6.35
C GLY A 112 5.33 27.96 6.80
N GLY A 113 4.73 26.97 7.47
CA GLY A 113 5.39 25.72 7.84
C GLY A 113 5.44 24.68 6.71
N ILE A 114 6.07 23.55 7.03
CA ILE A 114 6.09 22.34 6.20
C ILE A 114 5.60 21.18 7.08
N ARG A 115 4.76 20.32 6.52
CA ARG A 115 4.30 19.09 7.19
C ARG A 115 4.40 17.89 6.26
N ALA A 116 4.61 16.72 6.83
CA ALA A 116 4.51 15.47 6.11
C ALA A 116 3.05 15.21 5.69
N GLY A 117 2.89 14.74 4.46
CA GLY A 117 1.70 14.08 3.97
C GLY A 117 1.58 12.71 4.62
N ARG A 118 0.35 12.28 4.86
CA ARG A 118 0.05 11.00 5.51
C ARG A 118 -0.35 9.98 4.47
N VAL A 119 0.27 8.80 4.56
CA VAL A 119 -0.06 7.64 3.74
C VAL A 119 -1.51 7.24 3.99
N VAL A 120 -2.25 7.05 2.90
CA VAL A 120 -3.57 6.43 2.91
C VAL A 120 -3.37 4.92 2.70
N HIS A 121 -3.76 4.11 3.67
CA HIS A 121 -3.51 2.66 3.71
C HIS A 121 -4.29 1.81 2.67
N ARG A 122 -4.72 2.42 1.56
CA ARG A 122 -5.39 1.75 0.41
C ARG A 122 -4.52 1.80 -0.87
N GLY A 123 -3.21 1.62 -0.72
CA GLY A 123 -2.25 1.54 -1.82
C GLY A 123 -2.03 0.10 -2.32
N THR A 124 -1.28 -0.04 -3.40
CA THR A 124 -0.81 -1.33 -3.93
C THR A 124 0.72 -1.37 -3.87
N ASN A 125 1.32 -2.51 -4.25
CA ASN A 125 2.78 -2.59 -4.43
C ASN A 125 3.32 -1.49 -5.36
N ASP A 126 2.52 -1.02 -6.31
CA ASP A 126 2.97 -0.12 -7.37
C ASP A 126 2.48 1.32 -7.18
N ALA A 127 1.55 1.56 -6.23
CA ALA A 127 0.86 2.83 -6.08
C ALA A 127 0.65 3.25 -4.62
N GLY A 128 0.97 4.50 -4.32
CA GLY A 128 0.71 5.17 -3.05
C GLY A 128 -0.31 6.30 -3.17
N LEU A 129 -1.04 6.54 -2.09
CA LEU A 129 -1.96 7.66 -1.92
C LEU A 129 -1.56 8.45 -0.67
N PHE A 130 -1.60 9.79 -0.75
CA PHE A 130 -1.30 10.67 0.37
C PHE A 130 -2.41 11.69 0.60
N SER A 131 -2.63 12.02 1.88
CA SER A 131 -3.53 13.07 2.35
C SER A 131 -2.75 14.11 3.15
N PHE A 132 -3.14 15.38 3.12
CA PHE A 132 -2.45 16.45 3.85
C PHE A 132 -3.15 16.80 5.17
N VAL A 133 -4.43 17.15 5.10
CA VAL A 133 -5.19 17.67 6.25
C VAL A 133 -6.17 16.65 6.80
N ALA A 134 -7.10 16.14 6.00
CA ALA A 134 -8.05 15.09 6.39
C ALA A 134 -7.65 13.77 5.74
N ARG A 135 -7.66 12.66 6.51
CA ARG A 135 -7.28 11.34 5.99
C ARG A 135 -8.15 10.85 4.82
N ASP A 136 -9.37 11.37 4.75
CA ASP A 136 -10.35 11.02 3.72
C ASP A 136 -10.36 12.00 2.54
N ASN A 137 -9.49 13.02 2.55
CA ASN A 137 -9.26 13.94 1.43
C ASN A 137 -7.89 13.65 0.83
N TRP A 138 -7.87 12.87 -0.24
CA TRP A 138 -6.62 12.44 -0.88
C TRP A 138 -6.12 13.52 -1.83
N GLU A 139 -4.83 13.82 -1.75
CA GLU A 139 -4.21 14.94 -2.45
C GLU A 139 -3.24 14.48 -3.53
N VAL A 140 -2.56 13.33 -3.32
CA VAL A 140 -1.53 12.82 -4.24
C VAL A 140 -1.75 11.34 -4.48
N LEU A 141 -1.84 10.96 -5.76
CA LEU A 141 -1.62 9.60 -6.23
C LEU A 141 -0.24 9.55 -6.88
N ILE A 142 0.56 8.55 -6.52
CA ILE A 142 1.87 8.31 -7.14
C ILE A 142 2.06 6.83 -7.40
N LYS A 143 2.75 6.51 -8.49
CA LYS A 143 3.11 5.17 -8.91
C LYS A 143 4.58 5.10 -9.22
N VAL A 144 5.20 4.00 -8.83
CA VAL A 144 6.49 3.58 -9.35
C VAL A 144 6.27 2.28 -10.09
N LEU A 145 6.66 2.23 -11.36
CA LEU A 145 6.42 1.09 -12.24
C LEU A 145 7.74 0.54 -12.77
N ASP A 146 7.84 -0.79 -12.85
CA ASP A 146 8.90 -1.48 -13.57
C ASP A 146 8.73 -1.26 -15.09
N GLY A 147 9.51 -0.34 -15.64
CA GLY A 147 9.59 -0.06 -17.07
C GLY A 147 10.80 -0.71 -17.75
N CYS A 148 11.46 -1.65 -17.07
CA CYS A 148 12.79 -2.11 -17.44
C CYS A 148 12.81 -2.83 -18.78
N ALA A 149 11.77 -3.61 -19.06
CA ALA A 149 11.61 -4.28 -20.35
C ALA A 149 11.42 -3.32 -21.54
N LEU A 150 11.04 -2.06 -21.28
CA LEU A 150 10.67 -1.09 -22.31
C LEU A 150 11.78 -0.10 -22.61
N ASN A 151 12.43 0.46 -21.58
CA ASN A 151 13.53 1.40 -21.77
C ASN A 151 14.65 1.28 -20.72
N GLY A 152 14.65 0.23 -19.89
CA GLY A 152 15.66 0.06 -18.85
C GLY A 152 15.57 1.06 -17.71
N HIS A 153 14.39 1.64 -17.43
CA HIS A 153 14.16 2.51 -16.28
C HIS A 153 13.00 2.02 -15.43
N ALA A 154 13.05 2.29 -14.12
CA ALA A 154 11.81 2.39 -13.35
C ALA A 154 11.20 3.78 -13.57
N TRP A 155 9.89 3.82 -13.71
CA TRP A 155 9.13 5.01 -14.07
C TRP A 155 8.39 5.56 -12.88
N VAL A 156 8.24 6.89 -12.85
CA VAL A 156 7.39 7.55 -11.87
C VAL A 156 6.23 8.21 -12.61
N PHE A 157 5.01 7.89 -12.18
CA PHE A 157 3.80 8.57 -12.62
C PHE A 157 3.06 9.11 -11.41
N GLY A 158 2.39 10.23 -11.55
CA GLY A 158 1.68 10.83 -10.43
C GLY A 158 0.75 11.94 -10.87
N GLY A 159 -0.20 12.22 -9.99
CA GLY A 159 -1.12 13.34 -10.14
C GLY A 159 -1.54 13.82 -8.77
N SER A 160 -1.57 15.12 -8.60
CA SER A 160 -2.05 15.74 -7.39
C SER A 160 -3.38 16.45 -7.66
N THR A 161 -4.37 16.24 -6.81
CA THR A 161 -5.71 16.83 -6.89
C THR A 161 -5.83 18.08 -6.03
N THR A 162 -4.74 18.83 -5.95
CA THR A 162 -4.57 19.98 -5.05
C THR A 162 -3.78 21.09 -5.74
N ASP A 163 -4.03 22.33 -5.33
CA ASP A 163 -3.20 23.49 -5.65
C ASP A 163 -2.28 23.87 -4.47
N LEU A 164 -2.34 23.13 -3.37
CA LEU A 164 -1.37 23.27 -2.29
C LEU A 164 0.01 22.92 -2.82
N GLY A 165 1.00 23.73 -2.44
CA GLY A 165 2.35 23.41 -2.84
C GLY A 165 2.89 22.26 -2.00
N HIS A 166 3.64 21.40 -2.66
CA HIS A 166 4.17 20.18 -2.08
C HIS A 166 5.44 19.73 -2.80
N MET A 167 6.19 18.85 -2.15
CA MET A 167 7.33 18.14 -2.70
C MET A 167 7.11 16.64 -2.51
N ILE A 168 7.11 15.90 -3.60
CA ILE A 168 7.10 14.43 -3.57
C ILE A 168 8.52 13.94 -3.76
N ARG A 169 9.02 13.18 -2.79
CA ARG A 169 10.34 12.54 -2.83
C ARG A 169 10.15 11.05 -3.06
N VAL A 170 10.76 10.54 -4.13
CA VAL A 170 10.87 9.11 -4.43
C VAL A 170 12.33 8.71 -4.33
N GLU A 171 12.65 7.80 -3.42
CA GLU A 171 13.99 7.26 -3.22
C GLU A 171 14.04 5.79 -3.63
N ASP A 172 14.98 5.43 -4.51
CA ASP A 172 15.37 4.04 -4.72
C ASP A 172 16.31 3.62 -3.59
N THR A 173 15.78 2.92 -2.58
CA THR A 173 16.56 2.54 -1.39
C THR A 173 17.68 1.54 -1.69
N ALA A 174 17.62 0.85 -2.84
CA ALA A 174 18.68 -0.06 -3.26
C ALA A 174 19.91 0.68 -3.81
N THR A 175 19.73 1.88 -4.38
CA THR A 175 20.81 2.65 -5.00
C THR A 175 21.12 3.97 -4.29
N GLY A 176 20.21 4.46 -3.43
CA GLY A 176 20.26 5.79 -2.82
C GLY A 176 19.88 6.92 -3.77
N SER A 177 19.45 6.62 -5.01
CA SER A 177 19.03 7.64 -5.98
C SER A 177 17.71 8.26 -5.58
N VAL A 178 17.55 9.57 -5.78
CA VAL A 178 16.36 10.31 -5.40
C VAL A 178 15.79 11.08 -6.59
N LYS A 179 14.47 11.11 -6.71
CA LYS A 179 13.71 12.01 -7.57
C LYS A 179 12.77 12.86 -6.73
N GLU A 180 12.68 14.12 -7.11
CA GLU A 180 11.86 15.13 -6.45
C GLU A 180 10.94 15.79 -7.46
N TYR A 181 9.66 15.92 -7.09
CA TYR A 181 8.63 16.51 -7.92
C TYR A 181 7.86 17.55 -7.08
N SER A 182 8.00 18.82 -7.43
CA SER A 182 7.38 19.93 -6.70
C SER A 182 6.17 20.51 -7.42
N ASN A 183 5.21 21.00 -6.66
CA ASN A 183 4.16 21.89 -7.13
C ASN A 183 4.23 23.22 -6.38
N GLU A 184 4.20 24.36 -7.06
CA GLU A 184 4.16 25.67 -6.38
C GLU A 184 2.78 25.95 -5.77
N PRO A 185 2.69 26.56 -4.57
CA PRO A 185 1.41 26.93 -3.97
C PRO A 185 0.53 27.82 -4.87
N GLY A 186 -0.75 27.49 -4.95
CA GLY A 186 -1.75 28.20 -5.76
C GLY A 186 -1.68 27.89 -7.26
N SER A 187 -0.78 27.00 -7.68
CA SER A 187 -0.69 26.52 -9.06
C SER A 187 -1.33 25.13 -9.20
N PRO A 188 -2.01 24.83 -10.33
CA PRO A 188 -2.44 23.48 -10.62
C PRO A 188 -1.24 22.54 -10.70
N ALA A 189 -1.30 21.43 -9.96
CA ALA A 189 -0.25 20.43 -10.00
C ALA A 189 -0.15 19.76 -11.38
N ALA A 190 1.06 19.79 -11.96
CA ALA A 190 1.34 19.07 -13.20
C ALA A 190 1.36 17.56 -12.97
N ALA A 191 0.87 16.79 -13.95
CA ALA A 191 1.02 15.35 -13.93
C ALA A 191 2.50 14.96 -14.04
N ILE A 192 2.92 13.97 -13.25
CA ILE A 192 4.24 13.36 -13.35
C ILE A 192 4.14 12.23 -14.37
N THR A 193 4.99 12.27 -15.40
CA THR A 193 5.10 11.26 -16.45
C THR A 193 6.57 10.93 -16.74
N ASP A 194 7.34 10.68 -15.68
CA ASP A 194 8.78 10.52 -15.74
C ASP A 194 9.16 9.06 -16.03
N VAL A 195 9.23 8.75 -17.33
CA VAL A 195 9.70 7.44 -17.82
C VAL A 195 11.23 7.30 -17.81
N ALA A 196 11.95 8.32 -17.33
CA ALA A 196 13.42 8.34 -17.21
C ALA A 196 13.89 8.44 -15.75
N ALA A 197 12.99 8.22 -14.78
CA ALA A 197 13.24 8.50 -13.37
C ALA A 197 14.45 7.75 -12.82
N PHE A 198 14.48 6.42 -12.92
CA PHE A 198 15.54 5.61 -12.34
C PHE A 198 16.18 4.68 -13.38
N PRO A 199 17.24 5.12 -14.07
CA PRO A 199 17.98 4.28 -15.04
C PRO A 199 18.65 3.06 -14.38
N ASP A 200 19.04 3.16 -13.11
CA ASP A 200 19.56 2.02 -12.32
C ASP A 200 18.44 1.23 -11.62
N GLY A 201 17.18 1.60 -11.87
CA GLY A 201 15.97 0.98 -11.32
C GLY A 201 15.76 -0.48 -11.73
N CYS A 202 16.54 -0.97 -12.69
CA CYS A 202 16.29 -2.20 -13.43
C CYS A 202 17.23 -3.36 -13.13
N ARG A 203 18.02 -3.25 -12.07
CA ARG A 203 18.91 -4.35 -11.68
C ARG A 203 18.08 -5.56 -11.22
N PRO A 204 18.48 -6.78 -11.65
CA PRO A 204 17.77 -8.03 -11.40
C PRO A 204 17.75 -8.40 -9.92
#